data_AF-A0A3M0WG27-F1
#
_entry.id   AF-A0A3M0WG27-F1
#
_cell.length_a   1.000
_cell.length_b   1.000
_cell.length_c   1.000
_cell.angle_alpha   90.00
_cell.angle_beta   90.00
_cell.angle_gamma   90.00
#
_symmetry.space_group_name_H-M   'P 1'
#
loop_
_entity.id
_entity.type
_entity.pdbx_description
1 polymer ?
#
loop_
_entity_poly.entity_id
_entity_poly.type
_entity_poly.pdbx_seq_one_letter_code
_entity_poly.pdbx_strand_id
1 'polypeptide(L)'
;MRWVSLFIVLSMLPLVIGGKAISGFYVEGCKIGAESLNLGTCSADGRYFCDMNGELKDTISDKFACSFGKSFVPSTVCCPAGYVCDSKSFFCKKRVNSCSSFKDYSSCKSNNCYWVSSKNKCVSAQRDFSCSFYTTKKSCEADLWNLGTAGIGSEVCGTVFDAAYSNKKIGFFSPRRKCECKWTGNRCVLSYNVSEEIYKKGENPKSFECQKVINAEGCVSGKQKISWQAKVSATAGGFDNKDGQDVIKASGCVSSSTVRNCGEPLIKLPFFGATNFFVSIFLILAFHLRFLREEFR
;
A
#
# COMPACT_ATOMS: atom_id res chain seq x y z
N MET A 1 -61.87 -44.37 -45.95
CA MET A 1 -60.61 -44.97 -45.44
C MET A 1 -59.99 -44.01 -44.43
N ARG A 2 -60.07 -44.34 -43.15
CA ARG A 2 -59.58 -43.55 -42.01
C ARG A 2 -58.68 -44.47 -41.21
N TRP A 3 -57.38 -44.24 -41.18
CA TRP A 3 -56.49 -44.64 -40.10
C TRP A 3 -55.41 -43.57 -39.99
N VAL A 4 -55.49 -42.79 -38.91
CA VAL A 4 -54.57 -41.71 -38.55
C VAL A 4 -53.43 -42.36 -37.79
N SER A 5 -52.24 -42.39 -38.38
CA SER A 5 -51.01 -42.79 -37.69
C SER A 5 -50.53 -41.63 -36.82
N LEU A 6 -50.75 -41.76 -35.52
CA LEU A 6 -50.26 -40.85 -34.48
C LEU A 6 -48.77 -41.15 -34.24
N PHE A 7 -47.88 -40.33 -34.81
CA PHE A 7 -46.46 -40.36 -34.47
C PHE A 7 -46.23 -39.63 -33.14
N ILE A 8 -45.99 -40.40 -32.06
CA ILE A 8 -45.47 -39.87 -30.80
C ILE A 8 -43.97 -39.60 -31.01
N VAL A 9 -43.63 -38.34 -31.27
CA VAL A 9 -42.24 -37.88 -31.19
C VAL A 9 -41.92 -37.69 -29.71
N LEU A 10 -41.29 -38.70 -29.13
CA LEU A 10 -40.70 -38.66 -27.80
C LEU A 10 -39.54 -37.66 -27.84
N SER A 11 -39.79 -36.41 -27.47
CA SER A 11 -38.74 -35.39 -27.31
C SER A 11 -37.85 -35.79 -26.14
N MET A 12 -36.69 -36.37 -26.43
CA MET A 12 -35.58 -36.44 -25.49
C MET A 12 -35.09 -35.01 -25.24
N LEU A 13 -35.64 -34.39 -24.20
CA LEU A 13 -35.02 -33.21 -23.59
C LEU A 13 -33.67 -33.64 -23.01
N PRO A 14 -32.53 -33.08 -23.45
CA PRO A 14 -31.31 -33.22 -22.69
C PRO A 14 -31.55 -32.54 -21.34
N LEU A 15 -31.43 -33.33 -20.28
CA LEU A 15 -31.35 -32.85 -18.91
C LEU A 15 -30.09 -31.97 -18.84
N VAL A 16 -30.23 -30.67 -19.08
CA VAL A 16 -29.18 -29.70 -18.81
C VAL A 16 -29.09 -29.59 -17.29
N ILE A 17 -28.24 -30.44 -16.71
CA ILE A 17 -27.73 -30.25 -15.36
C ILE A 17 -26.90 -28.97 -15.43
N GLY A 18 -27.55 -27.85 -15.16
CA GLY A 18 -26.91 -26.55 -14.98
C GLY A 18 -26.10 -26.56 -13.68
N GLY A 19 -24.96 -27.25 -13.71
CA GLY A 19 -23.92 -27.07 -12.71
C GLY A 19 -23.43 -25.63 -12.80
N LYS A 20 -23.89 -24.78 -11.87
CA LYS A 20 -23.25 -23.49 -11.65
C LYS A 20 -21.86 -23.76 -11.09
N ALA A 21 -20.88 -23.79 -11.98
CA ALA A 21 -19.48 -23.69 -11.64
C ALA A 21 -19.25 -22.38 -10.88
N ILE A 22 -18.91 -22.48 -9.60
CA ILE A 22 -18.09 -21.49 -8.91
C ILE A 22 -17.14 -22.27 -8.00
N SER A 23 -16.04 -22.75 -8.57
CA SER A 23 -14.83 -22.99 -7.82
C SER A 23 -13.86 -21.86 -8.19
N GLY A 24 -13.91 -20.77 -7.44
CA GLY A 24 -12.75 -19.90 -7.35
C GLY A 24 -11.69 -20.68 -6.58
N PHE A 25 -10.84 -21.40 -7.29
CA PHE A 25 -9.66 -22.02 -6.68
C PHE A 25 -8.72 -20.88 -6.32
N TYR A 26 -8.58 -20.58 -5.03
CA TYR A 26 -7.45 -19.79 -4.56
C TYR A 26 -6.23 -20.69 -4.68
N VAL A 27 -5.39 -20.43 -5.67
CA VAL A 27 -4.06 -21.03 -5.69
C VAL A 27 -3.31 -20.40 -4.53
N GLU A 28 -2.94 -21.20 -3.53
CA GLU A 28 -2.06 -20.76 -2.44
C GLU A 28 -0.84 -20.08 -3.09
N GLY A 29 -0.68 -18.78 -2.82
CA GLY A 29 0.53 -18.08 -3.23
C GLY A 29 1.61 -18.23 -2.17
N CYS A 30 2.37 -17.17 -1.95
CA CYS A 30 3.56 -17.21 -1.14
C CYS A 30 3.28 -16.68 0.26
N LYS A 31 3.95 -17.23 1.29
CA LYS A 31 3.87 -16.74 2.68
C LYS A 31 5.14 -15.99 3.06
N ILE A 32 5.00 -14.83 3.68
CA ILE A 32 6.09 -14.01 4.22
C ILE A 32 5.80 -13.77 5.70
N GLY A 33 6.30 -14.66 6.56
CA GLY A 33 5.96 -14.63 7.98
C GLY A 33 4.45 -14.77 8.18
N ALA A 34 3.79 -13.69 8.61
CA ALA A 34 2.34 -13.62 8.82
C ALA A 34 1.55 -13.08 7.61
N GLU A 35 2.23 -12.53 6.59
CA GLU A 35 1.59 -12.02 5.36
C GLU A 35 1.44 -13.16 4.34
N SER A 36 0.34 -13.16 3.60
CA SER A 36 0.12 -14.06 2.45
C SER A 36 0.00 -13.23 1.19
N LEU A 37 0.76 -13.61 0.16
CA LEU A 37 0.72 -13.01 -1.16
C LEU A 37 0.00 -13.93 -2.14
N ASN A 38 -0.80 -13.33 -3.02
CA ASN A 38 -1.35 -14.06 -4.16
C ASN A 38 -0.26 -14.22 -5.24
N LEU A 39 -0.39 -15.25 -6.08
CA LEU A 39 0.46 -15.41 -7.26
C LEU A 39 0.45 -14.14 -8.11
N GLY A 40 1.62 -13.73 -8.59
CA GLY A 40 1.78 -12.52 -9.39
C GLY A 40 1.66 -11.21 -8.63
N THR A 41 1.74 -11.22 -7.29
CA THR A 41 1.66 -10.00 -6.47
C THR A 41 2.94 -9.71 -5.69
N CYS A 42 3.17 -8.42 -5.39
CA CYS A 42 4.26 -7.97 -4.54
C CYS A 42 3.80 -7.87 -3.08
N SER A 43 4.74 -8.12 -2.17
CA SER A 43 4.67 -7.76 -0.76
C SER A 43 4.36 -6.29 -0.52
N ALA A 44 3.90 -6.01 0.70
CA ALA A 44 3.58 -4.67 1.14
C ALA A 44 4.72 -3.67 0.98
N ASP A 45 5.96 -4.05 1.22
CA ASP A 45 7.11 -3.16 1.06
C ASP A 45 7.76 -3.25 -0.34
N GLY A 46 7.25 -4.11 -1.21
CA GLY A 46 7.80 -4.39 -2.52
C GLY A 46 9.10 -5.19 -2.49
N ARG A 47 9.54 -5.69 -1.32
CA ARG A 47 10.78 -6.47 -1.16
C ARG A 47 10.67 -7.84 -1.76
N TYR A 48 9.51 -8.46 -1.59
CA TYR A 48 9.23 -9.80 -2.10
C TYR A 48 8.16 -9.77 -3.18
N PHE A 49 8.26 -10.74 -4.08
CA PHE A 49 7.34 -10.97 -5.18
C PHE A 49 6.98 -12.46 -5.21
N CYS A 50 5.70 -12.78 -5.30
CA CYS A 50 5.25 -14.15 -5.44
C CYS A 50 5.06 -14.46 -6.93
N ASP A 51 5.90 -15.31 -7.49
CA ASP A 51 5.81 -15.62 -8.91
C ASP A 51 4.61 -16.50 -9.27
N MET A 52 4.42 -16.77 -10.55
CA MET A 52 3.28 -17.57 -11.03
C MET A 52 3.41 -19.06 -10.68
N ASN A 53 4.59 -19.50 -10.23
CA ASN A 53 4.87 -20.87 -9.80
C ASN A 53 4.69 -21.03 -8.27
N GLY A 54 4.35 -19.94 -7.55
CA GLY A 54 4.25 -19.95 -6.09
C GLY A 54 5.59 -19.82 -5.38
N GLU A 55 6.64 -19.40 -6.08
CA GLU A 55 7.94 -19.15 -5.47
C GLU A 55 8.03 -17.70 -5.00
N LEU A 56 8.43 -17.54 -3.73
CA LEU A 56 8.75 -16.24 -3.18
C LEU A 56 10.13 -15.80 -3.67
N LYS A 57 10.18 -14.67 -4.38
CA LYS A 57 11.41 -14.05 -4.89
C LYS A 57 11.72 -12.79 -4.11
N ASP A 58 12.98 -12.61 -3.72
CA ASP A 58 13.47 -11.33 -3.22
C ASP A 58 13.81 -10.44 -4.41
N THR A 59 13.07 -9.33 -4.53
CA THR A 59 13.18 -8.39 -5.63
C THR A 59 14.54 -7.73 -5.75
N ILE A 60 15.37 -7.73 -4.70
CA ILE A 60 16.71 -7.11 -4.71
C ILE A 60 17.78 -8.11 -5.13
N SER A 61 17.68 -9.38 -4.75
CA SER A 61 18.70 -10.40 -5.05
C SER A 61 18.36 -11.26 -6.26
N ASP A 62 17.09 -11.48 -6.52
CA ASP A 62 16.65 -12.48 -7.49
C ASP A 62 16.36 -11.84 -8.84
N LYS A 63 16.97 -12.38 -9.90
CA LYS A 63 16.71 -11.95 -11.27
C LYS A 63 15.25 -12.24 -11.63
N PHE A 64 14.65 -11.37 -12.44
CA PHE A 64 13.25 -11.48 -12.88
C PHE A 64 12.20 -11.33 -11.77
N ALA A 65 12.58 -10.86 -10.59
CA ALA A 65 11.67 -10.70 -9.46
C ALA A 65 10.93 -9.36 -9.44
N CYS A 66 11.44 -8.29 -10.09
CA CYS A 66 10.78 -6.98 -10.06
C CYS A 66 9.92 -6.66 -11.28
N SER A 67 10.12 -7.38 -12.39
CA SER A 67 9.35 -7.23 -13.62
C SER A 67 9.44 -8.50 -14.47
N PHE A 68 8.30 -8.94 -14.97
CA PHE A 68 8.13 -10.15 -15.78
C PHE A 68 8.58 -9.96 -17.23
N GLY A 69 9.89 -9.77 -17.43
CA GLY A 69 10.57 -9.88 -18.73
C GLY A 69 9.68 -9.76 -19.97
N LYS A 70 9.48 -8.54 -20.48
CA LYS A 70 8.85 -8.15 -21.77
C LYS A 70 7.48 -8.72 -22.19
N SER A 71 6.96 -9.82 -21.65
CA SER A 71 5.78 -10.52 -22.20
C SER A 71 4.57 -10.57 -21.26
N PHE A 72 4.69 -10.11 -20.02
CA PHE A 72 3.54 -9.89 -19.16
C PHE A 72 3.65 -8.49 -18.56
N VAL A 73 2.64 -7.66 -18.80
CA VAL A 73 2.51 -6.35 -18.15
C VAL A 73 1.58 -6.52 -16.96
N PRO A 74 2.05 -6.91 -15.76
CA PRO A 74 1.37 -6.40 -14.58
C PRO A 74 1.75 -4.93 -14.50
N SER A 75 0.75 -4.08 -14.33
CA SER A 75 0.85 -2.64 -14.11
C SER A 75 1.65 -2.25 -12.84
N THR A 76 2.36 -3.19 -12.20
CA THR A 76 2.98 -3.01 -10.89
C THR A 76 4.41 -3.56 -10.92
N VAL A 77 5.38 -2.65 -10.95
CA VAL A 77 6.80 -2.97 -10.73
C VAL A 77 7.02 -3.25 -9.24
N CYS A 78 7.50 -4.43 -8.89
CA CYS A 78 7.77 -4.80 -7.50
C CYS A 78 9.17 -4.35 -7.11
N CYS A 79 9.29 -3.15 -6.53
CA CYS A 79 10.53 -2.72 -5.89
C CYS A 79 10.28 -1.97 -4.58
N PRO A 80 11.18 -2.12 -3.59
CA PRO A 80 11.15 -1.30 -2.39
C PRO A 80 11.33 0.18 -2.68
N ALA A 81 10.87 1.01 -1.74
CA ALA A 81 11.11 2.43 -1.78
C ALA A 81 12.62 2.73 -1.90
N GLY A 82 12.98 3.59 -2.86
CA GLY A 82 14.38 3.92 -3.16
C GLY A 82 15.07 2.98 -4.14
N TYR A 83 14.37 1.96 -4.66
CA TYR A 83 14.88 1.06 -5.68
C TYR A 83 14.12 1.23 -7.00
N VAL A 84 14.76 0.83 -8.10
CA VAL A 84 14.21 0.80 -9.44
C VAL A 84 14.47 -0.56 -10.08
N CYS A 85 13.47 -1.09 -10.77
CA CYS A 85 13.62 -2.34 -11.49
C CYS A 85 14.53 -2.14 -12.70
N ASP A 86 15.66 -2.84 -12.72
CA ASP A 86 16.62 -2.76 -13.80
C ASP A 86 16.08 -3.45 -15.05
N SER A 87 16.08 -2.76 -16.19
CA SER A 87 15.51 -3.28 -17.44
C SER A 87 16.34 -4.37 -18.11
N LYS A 88 17.59 -4.59 -17.67
CA LYS A 88 18.47 -5.63 -18.20
C LYS A 88 18.44 -6.88 -17.33
N SER A 89 18.47 -6.72 -16.01
CA SER A 89 18.59 -7.81 -15.06
C SER A 89 17.29 -8.15 -14.32
N PHE A 90 16.25 -7.32 -14.46
CA PHE A 90 14.91 -7.52 -13.89
C PHE A 90 14.90 -7.80 -12.38
N PHE A 91 15.85 -7.20 -11.66
CA PHE A 91 15.85 -7.08 -10.19
C PHE A 91 16.02 -5.61 -9.79
N CYS A 92 15.65 -5.29 -8.56
CA CYS A 92 15.66 -3.95 -8.00
C CYS A 92 17.07 -3.50 -7.66
N LYS A 93 17.50 -2.39 -8.29
CA LYS A 93 18.75 -1.71 -7.97
C LYS A 93 18.46 -0.43 -7.21
N LYS A 94 19.36 -0.05 -6.31
CA LYS A 94 19.27 1.22 -5.59
C LYS A 94 19.24 2.36 -6.60
N ARG A 95 18.26 3.26 -6.48
CA ARG A 95 18.12 4.40 -7.37
C ARG A 95 19.28 5.39 -7.12
N VAL A 96 19.92 5.86 -8.18
CA VAL A 96 21.04 6.82 -8.10
C VAL A 96 20.57 8.18 -7.58
N ASN A 97 19.39 8.60 -8.02
CA ASN A 97 18.78 9.88 -7.65
C ASN A 97 17.50 9.65 -6.84
N SER A 98 17.22 10.50 -5.86
CA SER A 98 15.92 10.50 -5.18
C SER A 98 14.82 10.93 -6.15
N CYS A 99 13.62 10.33 -6.10
CA CYS A 99 12.52 10.80 -6.97
C CYS A 99 12.21 12.28 -6.78
N SER A 100 12.44 12.81 -5.57
CA SER A 100 12.25 14.23 -5.28
C SER A 100 13.12 15.18 -6.11
N SER A 101 14.19 14.70 -6.76
CA SER A 101 15.03 15.52 -7.63
C SER A 101 14.44 15.73 -9.03
N PHE A 102 13.45 14.95 -9.43
CA PHE A 102 12.81 15.05 -10.74
C PHE A 102 11.68 16.09 -10.71
N LYS A 103 11.77 17.10 -11.60
CA LYS A 103 10.87 18.26 -11.61
C LYS A 103 9.78 18.20 -12.68
N ASP A 104 9.74 17.15 -13.48
CA ASP A 104 8.78 16.97 -14.56
C ASP A 104 8.27 15.53 -14.65
N TYR A 105 7.09 15.38 -15.25
CA TYR A 105 6.42 14.08 -15.41
C TYR A 105 7.27 13.07 -16.21
N SER A 106 7.97 13.52 -17.26
CA SER A 106 8.71 12.64 -18.17
C SER A 106 9.93 12.03 -17.47
N SER A 107 10.71 12.86 -16.77
CA SER A 107 11.84 12.40 -15.97
C SER A 107 11.38 11.54 -14.79
N CYS A 108 10.27 11.90 -14.14
CA CYS A 108 9.70 11.11 -13.06
C CYS A 108 9.29 9.70 -13.52
N LYS A 109 8.50 9.62 -14.59
CA LYS A 109 8.00 8.35 -15.13
C LYS A 109 9.13 7.47 -15.67
N SER A 110 10.11 8.05 -16.37
CA SER A 110 11.25 7.30 -16.91
C SER A 110 12.16 6.69 -15.84
N ASN A 111 12.12 7.22 -14.61
CA ASN A 111 12.85 6.70 -13.46
C ASN A 111 12.00 5.80 -12.53
N ASN A 112 10.86 5.30 -13.03
CA ASN A 112 9.89 4.47 -12.30
C ASN A 112 9.52 5.10 -10.94
N CYS A 113 9.31 6.41 -10.95
CA CYS A 113 8.74 7.15 -9.85
C CYS A 113 7.28 7.47 -10.15
N TYR A 114 6.52 7.82 -9.13
CA TYR A 114 5.14 8.25 -9.27
C TYR A 114 5.11 9.77 -9.39
N TRP A 115 4.42 10.28 -10.42
CA TRP A 115 4.23 11.71 -10.57
C TRP A 115 2.95 12.15 -9.90
N VAL A 116 3.07 13.11 -8.97
CA VAL A 116 1.95 13.71 -8.30
C VAL A 116 1.65 15.07 -8.95
N SER A 117 0.74 15.05 -9.92
CA SER A 117 0.35 16.23 -10.69
C SER A 117 -0.14 17.39 -9.80
N SER A 118 -0.82 17.09 -8.69
CA SER A 118 -1.38 18.12 -7.79
C SER A 118 -0.34 18.97 -7.06
N LYS A 119 0.89 18.46 -6.89
CA LYS A 119 1.99 19.19 -6.24
C LYS A 119 3.16 19.45 -7.17
N ASN A 120 3.07 19.04 -8.44
CA ASN A 120 4.16 19.09 -9.40
C ASN A 120 5.43 18.41 -8.83
N LYS A 121 5.26 17.24 -8.20
CA LYS A 121 6.31 16.54 -7.46
C LYS A 121 6.40 15.07 -7.85
N CYS A 122 7.62 14.56 -7.87
CA CYS A 122 7.93 13.18 -8.16
C CYS A 122 8.32 12.40 -6.90
N VAL A 123 7.81 11.18 -6.74
CA VAL A 123 7.85 10.44 -5.46
C VAL A 123 8.17 8.95 -5.64
N SER A 124 8.78 8.34 -4.62
CA SER A 124 9.44 7.02 -4.73
C SER A 124 8.50 5.83 -4.72
N ALA A 125 7.45 5.86 -3.91
CA ALA A 125 6.47 4.79 -3.82
C ALA A 125 5.08 5.37 -3.57
N GLN A 126 4.02 4.72 -4.10
CA GLN A 126 2.64 5.08 -3.78
C GLN A 126 2.39 4.99 -2.26
N ARG A 127 3.08 4.05 -1.59
CA ARG A 127 2.93 3.79 -0.15
C ARG A 127 3.54 4.85 0.77
N ASP A 128 4.31 5.79 0.23
CA ASP A 128 4.77 6.95 0.99
C ASP A 128 3.65 7.94 1.30
N PHE A 129 2.49 7.78 0.64
CA PHE A 129 1.35 8.67 0.75
C PHE A 129 0.22 8.01 1.50
N SER A 130 -0.40 8.78 2.39
CA SER A 130 -1.74 8.48 2.88
C SER A 130 -2.72 9.49 2.31
N CYS A 131 -4.01 9.29 2.55
CA CYS A 131 -5.02 10.30 2.20
C CYS A 131 -4.73 11.69 2.83
N SER A 132 -3.94 11.75 3.93
CA SER A 132 -3.51 13.01 4.53
C SER A 132 -2.62 13.86 3.61
N PHE A 133 -2.12 13.27 2.52
CA PHE A 133 -1.30 13.97 1.54
C PHE A 133 -2.08 15.05 0.77
N TYR A 134 -3.38 14.85 0.54
CA TYR A 134 -4.20 15.78 -0.23
C TYR A 134 -4.66 16.94 0.65
N THR A 135 -4.30 18.16 0.24
CA THR A 135 -4.67 19.40 0.96
C THR A 135 -5.94 20.04 0.42
N THR A 136 -6.43 19.59 -0.74
CA THR A 136 -7.64 20.12 -1.37
C THR A 136 -8.52 19.01 -1.92
N LYS A 137 -9.84 19.22 -1.90
CA LYS A 137 -10.84 18.31 -2.48
C LYS A 137 -10.52 17.98 -3.93
N LYS A 138 -10.21 19.01 -4.73
CA LYS A 138 -9.82 18.86 -6.14
C LYS A 138 -8.64 17.91 -6.33
N SER A 139 -7.60 17.99 -5.48
CA SER A 139 -6.44 17.10 -5.57
C SER A 139 -6.72 15.65 -5.15
N CYS A 140 -7.62 15.46 -4.18
CA CYS A 140 -8.06 14.15 -3.68
C CYS A 140 -8.90 13.43 -4.75
N GLU A 141 -9.84 14.15 -5.39
CA GLU A 141 -10.76 13.59 -6.39
C GLU A 141 -10.14 13.44 -7.79
N ALA A 142 -9.14 14.25 -8.15
CA ALA A 142 -8.48 14.18 -9.46
C ALA A 142 -7.36 13.14 -9.53
N ASP A 143 -7.01 12.48 -8.42
CA ASP A 143 -5.94 11.49 -8.40
C ASP A 143 -6.42 10.14 -8.95
N LEU A 144 -6.17 9.93 -10.24
CA LEU A 144 -6.45 8.66 -10.94
C LEU A 144 -5.79 7.44 -10.28
N TRP A 145 -4.69 7.64 -9.57
CA TRP A 145 -3.93 6.56 -8.95
C TRP A 145 -4.33 6.34 -7.49
N ASN A 146 -5.17 7.20 -6.93
CA ASN A 146 -5.61 7.17 -5.54
C ASN A 146 -4.44 6.94 -4.58
N LEU A 147 -3.33 7.64 -4.79
CA LEU A 147 -2.05 7.36 -4.13
C LEU A 147 -2.16 7.31 -2.60
N GLY A 148 -3.09 8.06 -2.02
CA GLY A 148 -3.34 8.05 -0.58
C GLY A 148 -3.93 6.75 -0.02
N THR A 149 -4.39 5.81 -0.86
CA THR A 149 -4.87 4.48 -0.44
C THR A 149 -3.82 3.39 -0.56
N ALA A 150 -2.59 3.73 -0.91
CA ALA A 150 -1.51 2.76 -0.99
C ALA A 150 -0.58 2.81 0.23
N GLY A 151 -0.64 3.86 1.05
CA GLY A 151 0.20 3.98 2.23
C GLY A 151 -0.48 3.60 3.53
N ILE A 152 0.03 4.16 4.62
CA ILE A 152 -0.30 3.71 5.97
C ILE A 152 -1.80 3.75 6.23
N GLY A 153 -2.32 2.69 6.86
CA GLY A 153 -3.74 2.55 7.19
C GLY A 153 -4.54 1.78 6.13
N SER A 154 -3.98 1.55 4.93
CA SER A 154 -4.59 0.80 3.83
C SER A 154 -4.16 -0.67 3.78
N GLU A 155 -3.49 -1.19 4.81
CA GLU A 155 -3.01 -2.58 4.87
C GLU A 155 -4.17 -3.58 4.76
N VAL A 156 -5.35 -3.14 5.19
CA VAL A 156 -6.60 -3.90 5.21
C VAL A 156 -7.34 -3.86 3.87
N CYS A 157 -6.78 -3.20 2.85
CA CYS A 157 -7.40 -3.08 1.54
C CYS A 157 -7.08 -4.27 0.65
N GLY A 158 -8.10 -5.02 0.25
CA GLY A 158 -7.95 -6.25 -0.54
C GLY A 158 -7.66 -7.50 0.28
N THR A 159 -7.78 -7.42 1.60
CA THR A 159 -7.53 -8.54 2.51
C THR A 159 -8.83 -9.26 2.86
N VAL A 160 -8.72 -10.58 3.06
CA VAL A 160 -9.72 -11.44 3.69
C VAL A 160 -9.20 -11.79 5.09
N PHE A 161 -10.06 -11.78 6.10
CA PHE A 161 -9.70 -12.11 7.47
C PHE A 161 -10.87 -12.77 8.19
N ASP A 162 -10.54 -13.64 9.14
CA ASP A 162 -11.54 -14.24 10.01
C ASP A 162 -11.70 -13.43 11.30
N ALA A 163 -12.93 -13.28 11.77
CA ALA A 163 -13.22 -12.69 13.07
C ALA A 163 -14.26 -13.52 13.83
N ALA A 164 -14.18 -13.47 15.16
CA ALA A 164 -15.20 -14.03 16.02
C ALA A 164 -16.46 -13.16 15.92
N TYR A 165 -17.58 -13.77 15.57
CA TYR A 165 -18.88 -13.11 15.52
C TYR A 165 -19.97 -14.09 15.96
N SER A 166 -20.69 -13.76 17.03
CA SER A 166 -21.75 -14.58 17.63
C SER A 166 -21.31 -16.02 17.92
N ASN A 167 -20.15 -16.16 18.59
CA ASN A 167 -19.51 -17.43 18.97
C ASN A 167 -19.09 -18.33 17.79
N LYS A 168 -19.04 -17.79 16.56
CA LYS A 168 -18.53 -18.49 15.39
C LYS A 168 -17.40 -17.68 14.76
N LYS A 169 -16.48 -18.38 14.09
CA LYS A 169 -15.47 -17.74 13.26
C LYS A 169 -16.07 -17.55 11.87
N ILE A 170 -16.20 -16.30 11.43
CA ILE A 170 -16.79 -15.92 10.14
C ILE A 170 -15.75 -15.15 9.33
N GLY A 171 -15.69 -15.41 8.03
CA GLY A 171 -14.84 -14.70 7.08
C GLY A 171 -15.41 -13.33 6.71
N PHE A 172 -14.55 -12.32 6.74
CA PHE A 172 -14.83 -10.97 6.30
C PHE A 172 -13.79 -10.55 5.27
N PHE A 173 -14.16 -9.62 4.40
CA PHE A 173 -13.25 -9.09 3.41
C PHE A 173 -13.44 -7.59 3.23
N SER A 174 -12.37 -6.93 2.83
CA SER A 174 -12.34 -5.52 2.46
C SER A 174 -11.94 -5.41 0.99
N PRO A 175 -12.86 -5.12 0.06
CA PRO A 175 -12.54 -5.11 -1.36
C PRO A 175 -11.54 -4.00 -1.68
N ARG A 176 -10.44 -4.34 -2.37
CA ARG A 176 -9.42 -3.36 -2.77
C ARG A 176 -10.00 -2.17 -3.55
N ARG A 177 -11.00 -2.42 -4.41
CA ARG A 177 -11.70 -1.39 -5.21
C ARG A 177 -12.64 -0.49 -4.39
N LYS A 178 -12.91 -0.84 -3.13
CA LYS A 178 -13.73 -0.06 -2.20
C LYS A 178 -12.90 0.70 -1.16
N CYS A 179 -11.57 0.61 -1.26
CA CYS A 179 -10.67 1.50 -0.55
C CYS A 179 -10.44 2.76 -1.36
N GLU A 180 -10.85 3.90 -0.82
CA GLU A 180 -10.71 5.18 -1.49
C GLU A 180 -10.43 6.32 -0.51
N CYS A 181 -9.70 7.33 -0.98
CA CYS A 181 -9.57 8.55 -0.23
C CYS A 181 -10.81 9.43 -0.45
N LYS A 182 -11.65 9.60 0.58
CA LYS A 182 -12.85 10.44 0.54
C LYS A 182 -12.60 11.79 1.17
N TRP A 183 -13.04 12.86 0.52
CA TRP A 183 -13.01 14.19 1.13
C TRP A 183 -14.11 14.29 2.21
N THR A 184 -13.72 14.46 3.47
CA THR A 184 -14.65 14.60 4.61
C THR A 184 -14.31 15.88 5.38
N GLY A 185 -15.20 16.87 5.31
CA GLY A 185 -14.96 18.18 5.92
C GLY A 185 -13.80 18.93 5.26
N ASN A 186 -12.70 19.12 5.99
CA ASN A 186 -11.52 19.86 5.53
C ASN A 186 -10.31 18.98 5.19
N ARG A 187 -10.47 17.66 5.18
CA ARG A 187 -9.37 16.71 4.97
C ARG A 187 -9.83 15.52 4.15
N CYS A 188 -8.88 14.90 3.47
CA CYS A 188 -9.08 13.68 2.71
C CYS A 188 -8.78 12.49 3.65
N VAL A 189 -9.75 11.59 3.84
CA VAL A 189 -9.71 10.47 4.79
C VAL A 189 -9.72 9.14 4.05
N LEU A 190 -9.02 8.14 4.56
CA LEU A 190 -9.07 6.80 3.99
C LEU A 190 -10.41 6.18 4.36
N SER A 191 -11.21 5.78 3.38
CA SER A 191 -12.48 5.09 3.57
C SER A 191 -12.40 3.70 2.99
N TYR A 192 -12.87 2.69 3.72
CA TYR A 192 -12.96 1.33 3.23
C TYR A 192 -14.17 0.60 3.82
N ASN A 193 -14.75 -0.31 3.03
CA ASN A 193 -15.87 -1.13 3.47
C ASN A 193 -15.39 -2.52 3.85
N VAL A 194 -15.91 -3.03 4.96
CA VAL A 194 -15.75 -4.40 5.38
C VAL A 194 -17.09 -5.09 5.23
N SER A 195 -17.10 -6.28 4.64
CA SER A 195 -18.31 -7.08 4.43
C SER A 195 -18.06 -8.53 4.81
N GLU A 196 -19.10 -9.20 5.29
CA GLU A 196 -19.13 -10.65 5.43
C GLU A 196 -18.90 -11.32 4.06
N GLU A 197 -18.01 -12.32 4.02
CA GLU A 197 -17.63 -13.02 2.79
C GLU A 197 -18.74 -13.98 2.32
N ILE A 198 -19.31 -14.73 3.26
CA ILE A 198 -20.34 -15.74 3.00
C ILE A 198 -21.58 -15.39 3.79
N TYR A 199 -22.68 -15.12 3.09
CA TYR A 199 -23.97 -14.78 3.67
C TYR A 199 -25.09 -15.55 2.97
N LYS A 200 -26.23 -15.71 3.65
CA LYS A 200 -27.36 -16.47 3.09
C LYS A 200 -27.97 -15.73 1.90
N LYS A 201 -28.39 -16.49 0.89
CA LYS A 201 -29.08 -15.95 -0.28
C LYS A 201 -30.38 -15.26 0.16
N GLY A 202 -30.52 -13.98 -0.20
CA GLY A 202 -31.67 -13.14 0.17
C GLY A 202 -31.47 -12.31 1.44
N GLU A 203 -30.37 -12.51 2.16
CA GLU A 203 -29.94 -11.64 3.26
C GLU A 203 -28.90 -10.63 2.74
N ASN A 204 -28.87 -9.44 3.34
CA ASN A 204 -27.79 -8.49 3.09
C ASN A 204 -26.57 -8.89 3.92
N PRO A 205 -25.36 -8.91 3.33
CA PRO A 205 -24.16 -9.17 4.11
C PRO A 205 -24.00 -8.10 5.17
N LYS A 206 -23.54 -8.52 6.35
CA LYS A 206 -23.16 -7.57 7.39
C LYS A 206 -21.98 -6.76 6.88
N SER A 207 -22.15 -5.45 6.83
CA SER A 207 -21.10 -4.53 6.42
C SER A 207 -21.04 -3.24 7.23
N PHE A 208 -19.84 -2.71 7.36
CA PHE A 208 -19.59 -1.38 7.89
C PHE A 208 -18.57 -0.64 7.04
N GLU A 209 -18.65 0.68 7.06
CA GLU A 209 -17.64 1.57 6.50
C GLU A 209 -16.72 2.03 7.63
N CYS A 210 -15.41 1.89 7.40
CA CYS A 210 -14.37 2.46 8.24
C CYS A 210 -13.78 3.69 7.58
N GLN A 211 -13.64 4.76 8.36
CA GLN A 211 -12.91 5.96 7.98
C GLN A 211 -11.69 6.15 8.88
N LYS A 212 -10.49 6.26 8.30
CA LYS A 212 -9.26 6.59 9.00
C LYS A 212 -8.78 7.98 8.64
N VAL A 213 -8.70 8.83 9.65
CA VAL A 213 -8.02 10.13 9.58
C VAL A 213 -6.58 9.89 9.95
N ILE A 214 -5.67 10.02 8.99
CA ILE A 214 -4.24 9.76 9.20
C ILE A 214 -3.52 11.07 9.43
N ASN A 215 -2.71 11.11 10.48
CA ASN A 215 -1.84 12.23 10.82
C ASN A 215 -0.40 11.72 10.82
N ALA A 216 0.38 12.18 9.83
CA ALA A 216 1.80 11.88 9.74
C ALA A 216 2.60 13.11 10.17
N GLU A 217 3.44 12.96 11.19
CA GLU A 217 4.34 14.02 11.65
C GLU A 217 5.52 14.19 10.66
N GLY A 218 6.36 15.21 10.87
CA GLY A 218 7.59 15.37 10.09
C GLY A 218 8.56 14.19 10.28
N CYS A 219 9.44 13.96 9.31
CA CYS A 219 10.54 13.00 9.45
C CYS A 219 11.62 13.59 10.35
N VAL A 220 11.83 13.03 11.54
CA VAL A 220 12.83 13.46 12.52
C VAL A 220 13.84 12.33 12.71
N SER A 221 15.11 12.60 12.43
CA SER A 221 16.19 11.61 12.57
C SER A 221 15.90 10.28 11.86
N GLY A 222 15.36 10.35 10.63
CA GLY A 222 15.05 9.17 9.83
C GLY A 222 13.81 8.39 10.27
N LYS A 223 13.09 8.84 11.31
CA LYS A 223 11.85 8.24 11.81
C LYS A 223 10.67 9.20 11.68
N GLN A 224 9.51 8.65 11.33
CA GLN A 224 8.26 9.38 11.23
C GLN A 224 7.23 8.70 12.12
N LYS A 225 6.64 9.47 13.03
CA LYS A 225 5.47 9.03 13.79
C LYS A 225 4.22 9.25 12.95
N ILE A 226 3.40 8.21 12.82
CA ILE A 226 2.09 8.27 12.20
C ILE A 226 1.05 7.84 13.23
N SER A 227 -0.03 8.60 13.32
CA SER A 227 -1.21 8.22 14.10
C SER A 227 -2.43 8.24 13.20
N TRP A 228 -3.46 7.48 13.56
CA TRP A 228 -4.75 7.57 12.89
C TRP A 228 -5.90 7.46 13.89
N GLN A 229 -6.97 8.17 13.56
CA GLN A 229 -8.25 8.07 14.24
C GLN A 229 -9.21 7.32 13.33
N ALA A 230 -9.78 6.23 13.83
CA ALA A 230 -10.75 5.43 13.11
C ALA A 230 -12.18 5.81 13.54
N LYS A 231 -13.08 5.91 12.56
CA LYS A 231 -14.51 6.08 12.77
C LYS A 231 -15.24 4.99 12.00
N VAL A 232 -16.16 4.30 12.66
CA VAL A 232 -17.03 3.29 12.05
C VAL A 232 -18.39 3.92 11.78
N SER A 233 -18.90 3.71 10.58
CA SER A 233 -20.28 4.02 10.20
C SER A 233 -20.93 2.70 9.76
N ALA A 234 -21.97 2.27 10.46
CA ALA A 234 -22.70 1.07 10.07
C ALA A 234 -23.43 1.30 8.73
N THR A 235 -23.23 0.40 7.76
CA THR A 235 -23.84 0.51 6.42
C THR A 235 -24.94 -0.53 6.21
N ALA A 236 -24.84 -1.74 6.78
CA ALA A 236 -25.93 -2.73 6.83
C ALA A 236 -25.69 -3.84 7.86
N GLY A 237 -26.75 -4.30 8.55
CA GLY A 237 -26.74 -5.55 9.33
C GLY A 237 -26.29 -5.50 10.79
N GLY A 238 -26.01 -4.30 11.33
CA GLY A 238 -25.77 -4.05 12.77
C GLY A 238 -24.43 -4.60 13.31
N PHE A 239 -23.52 -3.71 13.68
CA PHE A 239 -22.24 -4.04 14.35
C PHE A 239 -22.20 -3.50 15.80
N ASP A 240 -23.37 -3.35 16.39
CA ASP A 240 -23.59 -2.54 17.60
C ASP A 240 -23.28 -3.34 18.89
N ASN A 241 -23.05 -4.65 18.77
CA ASN A 241 -22.80 -5.57 19.87
C ASN A 241 -21.29 -5.87 20.03
N LYS A 242 -20.94 -6.58 21.11
CA LYS A 242 -19.55 -7.00 21.41
C LYS A 242 -18.92 -7.77 20.25
N ASP A 243 -19.69 -8.59 19.55
CA ASP A 243 -19.25 -9.33 18.37
C ASP A 243 -18.81 -8.39 17.24
N GLY A 244 -19.52 -7.28 17.04
CA GLY A 244 -19.14 -6.27 16.05
C GLY A 244 -17.80 -5.60 16.37
N GLN A 245 -17.47 -5.43 17.65
CA GLN A 245 -16.19 -4.85 18.08
C GLN A 245 -14.99 -5.73 17.72
N ASP A 246 -15.14 -7.06 17.77
CA ASP A 246 -14.06 -7.98 17.42
C ASP A 246 -13.80 -7.95 15.90
N VAL A 247 -14.85 -7.84 15.08
CA VAL A 247 -14.69 -7.63 13.62
C VAL A 247 -14.06 -6.27 13.33
N ILE A 248 -14.49 -5.19 14.00
CA ILE A 248 -13.92 -3.85 13.85
C ILE A 248 -12.41 -3.86 14.18
N LYS A 249 -12.02 -4.51 15.28
CA LYS A 249 -10.60 -4.67 15.65
C LYS A 249 -9.82 -5.49 14.63
N ALA A 250 -10.34 -6.65 14.22
CA ALA A 250 -9.69 -7.52 13.24
C ALA A 250 -9.51 -6.84 11.88
N SER A 251 -10.45 -5.97 11.49
CA SER A 251 -10.36 -5.15 10.27
C SER A 251 -9.38 -3.97 10.36
N GLY A 252 -8.66 -3.82 11.47
CA GLY A 252 -7.77 -2.69 11.73
C GLY A 252 -8.47 -1.34 11.81
N CYS A 253 -9.80 -1.29 11.96
CA CYS A 253 -10.58 -0.06 12.09
C CYS A 253 -10.56 0.47 13.54
N VAL A 254 -9.36 0.61 14.10
CA VAL A 254 -9.13 1.10 15.45
C VAL A 254 -8.14 2.24 15.43
N SER A 255 -8.36 3.25 16.27
CA SER A 255 -7.42 4.36 16.45
C SER A 255 -6.11 3.83 17.03
N SER A 256 -4.99 4.15 16.40
CA SER A 256 -3.67 3.68 16.83
C SER A 256 -2.56 4.59 16.29
N SER A 257 -1.31 4.24 16.59
CA SER A 257 -0.12 4.93 16.10
C SER A 257 1.02 3.96 15.85
N THR A 258 1.89 4.30 14.90
CA THR A 258 3.10 3.55 14.57
C THR A 258 4.26 4.50 14.27
N VAL A 259 5.47 3.96 14.24
CA VAL A 259 6.67 4.68 13.79
C VAL A 259 7.25 3.93 12.59
N ARG A 260 7.49 4.64 11.50
CA ARG A 260 8.19 4.09 10.33
C ARG A 260 9.51 4.80 10.09
N ASN A 261 10.38 4.13 9.34
CA ASN A 261 11.55 4.77 8.78
C ASN A 261 11.13 5.64 7.58
N CYS A 262 11.59 6.89 7.55
CA CYS A 262 11.29 7.88 6.50
C CYS A 262 12.56 8.47 5.87
N GLY A 263 13.74 7.98 6.26
CA GLY A 263 15.04 8.39 5.74
C GLY A 263 16.16 7.78 6.56
N GLU A 264 17.40 7.98 6.13
CA GLU A 264 18.54 7.66 6.98
C GLU A 264 18.52 8.61 8.18
N PRO A 265 18.80 8.13 9.41
CA PRO A 265 19.02 9.02 10.52
C PRO A 265 20.15 9.96 10.11
N LEU A 266 19.90 11.27 10.15
CA LEU A 266 20.97 12.25 10.14
C LEU A 266 21.81 11.92 11.37
N ILE A 267 22.90 11.18 11.18
CA ILE A 267 23.95 11.03 12.16
C ILE A 267 24.57 12.41 12.26
N LYS A 268 23.98 13.28 13.09
CA LYS A 268 24.71 14.38 13.67
C LYS A 268 25.73 13.71 14.55
N LEU A 269 26.91 13.41 14.00
CA LEU A 269 28.07 13.04 14.80
C LEU A 269 28.18 14.13 15.87
N PRO A 270 27.94 13.82 17.16
CA PRO A 270 27.77 14.85 18.20
C PRO A 270 29.02 15.72 18.35
N PHE A 271 30.14 15.31 17.76
CA PHE A 271 31.41 16.01 17.76
C PHE A 271 31.70 16.81 16.49
N PHE A 272 31.00 16.63 15.37
CA PHE A 272 31.36 17.34 14.12
C PHE A 272 31.17 18.86 14.22
N GLY A 273 30.15 19.32 14.97
CA GLY A 273 29.95 20.75 15.22
C GLY A 273 31.00 21.33 16.17
N ALA A 274 31.26 20.64 17.28
CA ALA A 274 32.21 21.09 18.30
C ALA A 274 33.67 21.05 17.79
N THR A 275 34.08 19.96 17.13
CA THR A 275 35.43 19.84 16.58
C THR A 275 35.69 20.90 15.50
N ASN A 276 34.74 21.15 14.59
CA ASN A 276 34.90 22.22 13.60
C ASN A 276 34.97 23.61 14.24
N PHE A 277 34.25 23.84 15.34
CA PHE A 277 34.32 25.09 16.11
C PHE A 277 35.68 25.26 16.82
N PHE A 278 36.22 24.20 17.42
CA PHE A 278 37.55 24.27 18.05
C PHE A 278 38.68 24.41 17.03
N VAL A 279 38.58 23.73 15.88
CA VAL A 279 39.54 23.86 14.78
C VAL A 279 39.53 25.28 14.22
N SER A 280 38.36 25.91 14.03
CA SER A 280 38.29 27.28 13.53
C SER A 280 38.87 28.30 14.52
N ILE A 281 38.59 28.16 15.82
CA ILE A 281 39.22 28.99 16.86
C ILE A 281 40.74 28.83 16.85
N PHE A 282 41.23 27.59 16.76
CA PHE A 282 42.67 27.33 16.75
C PHE A 282 43.37 27.96 15.54
N LEU A 283 42.75 27.89 14.35
CA LEU A 283 43.28 28.51 13.14
C LEU A 283 43.32 30.04 13.25
N ILE A 284 42.28 30.67 13.83
CA ILE A 284 42.23 32.12 14.05
C ILE A 284 43.33 32.55 15.03
N LEU A 285 43.50 31.82 16.14
CA LEU A 285 44.54 32.10 17.13
C LEU A 285 45.95 31.94 16.54
N ALA A 286 46.19 30.86 15.78
CA ALA A 286 47.47 30.63 15.13
C ALA A 286 47.80 31.72 14.10
N PHE A 287 46.80 32.19 13.36
CA PHE A 287 46.96 33.31 12.43
C PHE A 287 47.33 34.61 13.15
N HIS A 288 46.62 34.96 14.24
CA HIS A 288 46.93 36.15 15.01
C HIS A 288 48.31 36.11 15.69
N LEU A 289 48.69 34.97 16.26
CA LEU A 289 50.02 34.81 16.87
C LEU A 289 51.15 34.95 15.84
N ARG A 290 50.93 34.45 14.61
CA ARG A 290 51.89 34.63 13.52
C ARG A 290 51.99 36.10 13.11
N PHE A 291 50.86 36.78 12.96
CA PHE A 291 50.82 38.19 12.56
C PHE A 291 51.53 39.09 13.58
N LEU A 292 51.24 38.92 14.88
CA LEU A 292 51.92 39.66 15.94
C LEU A 292 53.43 39.39 15.95
N ARG A 293 53.87 38.17 15.63
CA ARG A 293 55.30 37.85 15.56
C ARG A 293 56.04 38.58 14.43
N GLU A 294 55.35 38.87 13.33
CA GLU A 294 55.93 39.61 12.19
C GLU A 294 55.99 41.13 12.47
N GLU A 295 55.10 41.69 13.30
CA GLU A 295 55.16 43.11 13.71
C GLU A 295 56.30 43.42 14.70
N PHE A 296 56.71 42.44 15.51
CA PHE A 296 57.76 42.59 16.52
C PHE A 296 59.17 42.21 16.03
N ARG A 297 59.34 41.97 14.72
CA ARG A 297 60.62 41.56 14.12
C ARG A 297 61.09 42.58 13.10
#